data_AF-A0A7S1LLJ9-F1
#
_entry.id   AF-A0A7S1LLJ9-F1
#
_cell.length_a   1.000
_cell.length_b   1.000
_cell.length_c   1.000
_cell.angle_alpha   90.00
_cell.angle_beta   90.00
_cell.angle_gamma   90.00
#
_symmetry.space_group_name_H-M   'P 1'
#
loop_
_entity.id
_entity.type
_entity.pdbx_description
1 polymer ?
#
loop_
_entity_poly.entity_id
_entity_poly.type
_entity_poly.pdbx_seq_one_letter_code
_entity_poly.pdbx_strand_id
1 'polypeptide(L)'
;AAPAGTPSTEDPMQPRAPGNHTSSRAPGRSRSSPVAGNRTQPAPVPGEPSPVKNGGNKTAGGNVSAQGNCLCLFDIDRTLTGRQGDTCGGSNSVVGGVWDPAYGGGTLTLSALGRAGVSSTFCGACKLGVISAGSGGGGDMRGRICGGVLGGRAGCSWSGPGASSPLIVGCHDSHKAACAHGIRAWYKHRGTYIPRSNVFHFDDKASSVSSFHGSGMNAIQISCSSRSGHTGGCGGTPGEVSRKHGVHHC
;
A
#
# COMPACT_ATOMS: atom_id res chain seq x y z
N ALA A 1 56.88 -11.85 -23.37
CA ALA A 1 57.02 -11.49 -21.95
C ALA A 1 56.01 -10.40 -21.61
N ALA A 2 54.96 -10.76 -20.86
CA ALA A 2 53.99 -9.86 -20.26
C ALA A 2 53.47 -10.57 -19.00
N PRO A 3 53.38 -9.89 -17.84
CA PRO A 3 53.26 -10.57 -16.55
C PRO A 3 51.83 -10.95 -16.19
N ALA A 4 51.71 -12.11 -15.53
CA ALA A 4 50.52 -12.60 -14.86
C ALA A 4 50.24 -11.77 -13.60
N GLY A 5 49.01 -11.26 -13.48
CA GLY A 5 48.50 -10.63 -12.26
C GLY A 5 48.02 -11.70 -11.27
N THR A 6 48.50 -11.63 -10.05
CA THR A 6 48.09 -12.43 -8.90
C THR A 6 46.72 -12.01 -8.36
N PRO A 7 45.88 -12.93 -7.84
CA PRO A 7 44.66 -12.57 -7.15
C PRO A 7 44.95 -12.25 -5.67
N SER A 8 44.49 -11.10 -5.20
CA SER A 8 44.45 -10.72 -3.79
C SER A 8 43.33 -11.49 -3.07
N THR A 9 43.71 -12.26 -2.06
CA THR A 9 42.81 -12.86 -1.07
C THR A 9 42.39 -11.81 -0.05
N GLU A 10 41.11 -11.45 -0.01
CA GLU A 10 40.52 -10.69 1.10
C GLU A 10 39.94 -11.65 2.15
N ASP A 11 40.35 -11.45 3.39
CA ASP A 11 39.89 -12.15 4.59
C ASP A 11 38.43 -11.79 4.96
N PRO A 12 37.64 -12.73 5.50
CA PRO A 12 36.27 -12.48 5.91
C PRO A 12 36.18 -11.70 7.23
N MET A 13 35.55 -10.52 7.17
CA MET A 13 35.13 -9.74 8.34
C MET A 13 34.08 -10.52 9.17
N GLN A 14 34.43 -10.87 10.41
CA GLN A 14 33.51 -11.42 11.40
C GLN A 14 32.58 -10.35 12.01
N PRO A 15 31.34 -10.71 12.40
CA PRO A 15 30.40 -9.78 13.04
C PRO A 15 30.67 -9.60 14.53
N ARG A 16 30.66 -8.34 15.00
CA ARG A 16 30.69 -7.98 16.43
C ARG A 16 29.29 -8.07 17.06
N ALA A 17 29.21 -8.72 18.21
CA ALA A 17 28.02 -8.87 19.05
C ALA A 17 27.61 -7.56 19.77
N PRO A 18 26.35 -7.42 20.22
CA PRO A 18 25.84 -6.20 20.85
C PRO A 18 26.23 -6.10 22.33
N GLY A 19 26.69 -4.90 22.72
CA GLY A 19 26.96 -4.51 24.10
C GLY A 19 25.68 -4.29 24.89
N ASN A 20 25.64 -4.91 26.07
CA ASN A 20 24.58 -4.92 27.04
C ASN A 20 24.81 -3.78 28.05
N HIS A 21 23.87 -2.84 28.21
CA HIS A 21 23.91 -1.88 29.32
C HIS A 21 22.59 -1.90 30.09
N THR A 22 22.70 -2.39 31.31
CA THR A 22 21.70 -2.43 32.37
C THR A 22 21.74 -1.19 33.27
N SER A 23 20.57 -0.90 33.87
CA SER A 23 20.35 -0.16 35.13
C SER A 23 20.30 1.38 35.01
N SER A 24 19.34 2.13 35.58
CA SER A 24 18.82 2.03 36.95
C SER A 24 17.56 2.90 37.18
N ARG A 25 16.69 2.42 38.09
CA ARG A 25 15.91 3.14 39.15
C ARG A 25 14.83 4.21 38.84
N ALA A 26 13.60 3.86 39.22
CA ALA A 26 12.52 4.74 39.74
C ALA A 26 12.84 5.20 41.21
N PRO A 27 12.06 6.03 41.96
CA PRO A 27 10.61 6.31 41.83
C PRO A 27 10.14 7.76 42.12
N GLY A 28 8.88 8.06 41.77
CA GLY A 28 8.21 9.30 42.17
C GLY A 28 6.70 9.16 42.14
N ARG A 29 6.11 8.84 43.30
CA ARG A 29 4.66 8.96 43.57
C ARG A 29 4.34 10.43 43.87
N SER A 30 3.25 10.95 43.32
CA SER A 30 2.43 11.93 44.04
C SER A 30 0.97 11.84 43.62
N ARG A 31 0.11 11.68 44.63
CA ARG A 31 -1.36 11.71 44.57
C ARG A 31 -1.81 13.15 44.84
N SER A 32 -2.72 13.70 44.03
CA SER A 32 -3.80 14.57 44.52
C SER A 32 -4.86 14.81 43.44
N SER A 33 -6.07 14.31 43.66
CA SER A 33 -7.36 14.96 43.30
C SER A 33 -7.84 15.67 44.58
N PRO A 34 -8.79 16.65 44.60
CA PRO A 34 -9.99 16.74 43.74
C PRO A 34 -10.42 18.19 43.35
N VAL A 35 -11.48 18.30 42.54
CA VAL A 35 -12.72 19.08 42.81
C VAL A 35 -13.45 19.38 41.48
N ALA A 36 -14.73 19.02 41.48
CA ALA A 36 -15.70 19.25 40.43
C ALA A 36 -16.04 20.74 40.25
N GLY A 37 -16.02 21.21 39.01
CA GLY A 37 -16.55 22.52 38.60
C GLY A 37 -17.67 22.33 37.59
N ASN A 38 -18.90 22.44 38.07
CA ASN A 38 -20.14 22.37 37.31
C ASN A 38 -20.32 23.68 36.52
N ARG A 39 -20.38 23.64 35.18
CA ARG A 39 -20.85 24.78 34.37
C ARG A 39 -21.88 24.31 33.34
N THR A 40 -23.09 24.76 33.63
CA THR A 40 -24.36 24.75 32.91
C THR A 40 -24.30 24.84 31.38
N GLN A 41 -25.01 23.91 30.73
CA GLN A 41 -25.47 23.98 29.34
C GLN A 41 -26.57 25.06 29.20
N PRO A 42 -26.62 25.82 28.09
CA PRO A 42 -27.79 26.64 27.74
C PRO A 42 -28.93 25.77 27.18
N ALA A 43 -30.16 26.10 27.61
CA ALA A 43 -31.43 25.51 27.21
C ALA A 43 -31.86 25.91 25.77
N PRO A 44 -32.80 25.15 25.16
CA PRO A 44 -33.19 25.29 23.75
C PRO A 44 -34.24 26.40 23.53
N VAL A 45 -34.20 27.00 22.33
CA VAL A 45 -35.14 28.04 21.89
C VAL A 45 -36.41 27.40 21.27
N PRO A 46 -37.65 27.88 21.54
CA PRO A 46 -38.90 27.30 21.03
C PRO A 46 -39.23 27.63 19.56
N GLY A 47 -40.18 26.85 18.99
CA GLY A 47 -40.63 26.77 17.57
C GLY A 47 -41.03 28.08 16.88
N GLU A 48 -41.37 28.15 15.60
CA GLU A 48 -41.96 27.29 14.56
C GLU A 48 -41.80 28.07 13.20
N PRO A 49 -42.29 27.66 12.00
CA PRO A 49 -43.09 26.49 11.62
C PRO A 49 -42.51 25.69 10.41
N SER A 50 -43.09 24.52 10.16
CA SER A 50 -43.08 23.82 8.85
C SER A 50 -44.55 23.52 8.50
N PRO A 51 -44.96 23.12 7.26
CA PRO A 51 -44.22 22.87 6.02
C PRO A 51 -44.87 23.46 4.74
N VAL A 52 -44.10 23.67 3.66
CA VAL A 52 -44.68 23.74 2.30
C VAL A 52 -44.42 22.42 1.58
N LYS A 53 -45.51 21.68 1.37
CA LYS A 53 -45.57 20.49 0.51
C LYS A 53 -45.43 20.95 -0.94
N ASN A 54 -44.42 20.46 -1.66
CA ASN A 54 -44.48 20.38 -3.11
C ASN A 54 -44.24 18.94 -3.54
N GLY A 55 -45.32 18.33 -4.03
CA GLY A 55 -45.32 17.00 -4.60
C GLY A 55 -44.58 16.98 -5.93
N GLY A 56 -43.66 16.02 -6.04
CA GLY A 56 -42.95 15.68 -7.27
C GLY A 56 -42.69 14.18 -7.27
N ASN A 57 -43.58 13.48 -7.94
CA ASN A 57 -43.63 12.03 -8.14
C ASN A 57 -42.31 11.46 -8.70
N LYS A 58 -41.72 10.42 -8.07
CA LYS A 58 -40.85 9.41 -8.71
C LYS A 58 -40.45 8.28 -7.75
N THR A 59 -41.17 7.16 -7.91
CA THR A 59 -40.68 5.77 -7.93
C THR A 59 -39.50 5.35 -7.04
N ALA A 60 -39.81 4.43 -6.11
CA ALA A 60 -38.99 3.31 -5.63
C ALA A 60 -37.50 3.63 -5.35
N GLY A 61 -37.24 4.03 -4.11
CA GLY A 61 -35.89 4.16 -3.55
C GLY A 61 -35.18 2.82 -3.44
N GLY A 62 -34.54 2.39 -4.52
CA GLY A 62 -33.37 1.53 -4.47
C GLY A 62 -32.15 2.40 -4.19
N ASN A 63 -31.62 2.32 -2.97
CA ASN A 63 -30.37 2.97 -2.58
C ASN A 63 -29.18 2.19 -3.16
N VAL A 64 -29.06 2.16 -4.49
CA VAL A 64 -27.97 1.50 -5.20
C VAL A 64 -26.90 2.53 -5.51
N SER A 65 -25.96 2.66 -4.57
CA SER A 65 -24.56 3.01 -4.80
C SER A 65 -24.27 4.23 -5.70
N ALA A 66 -24.09 5.39 -5.06
CA ALA A 66 -23.22 6.45 -5.57
C ALA A 66 -21.71 6.08 -5.49
N GLN A 67 -21.37 4.79 -5.28
CA GLN A 67 -20.01 4.25 -5.21
C GLN A 67 -19.75 3.42 -6.48
N GLY A 68 -19.50 4.10 -7.60
CA GLY A 68 -19.13 3.41 -8.85
C GLY A 68 -17.94 2.46 -8.67
N ASN A 69 -17.81 1.49 -9.57
CA ASN A 69 -16.67 0.55 -9.57
C ASN A 69 -15.33 1.29 -9.39
N CYS A 70 -14.44 0.74 -8.56
CA CYS A 70 -13.10 1.27 -8.31
C CYS A 70 -12.03 0.21 -8.59
N LEU A 71 -10.80 0.67 -8.81
CA LEU A 71 -9.61 -0.15 -9.02
C LEU A 71 -8.51 0.31 -8.08
N CYS A 72 -8.01 -0.61 -7.24
CA CYS A 72 -6.79 -0.39 -6.48
C CYS A 72 -5.63 -1.15 -7.12
N LEU A 73 -4.52 -0.46 -7.29
CA LEU A 73 -3.29 -0.96 -7.89
C LEU A 73 -2.17 -0.78 -6.88
N PHE A 74 -1.33 -1.80 -6.74
CA PHE A 74 -0.25 -1.78 -5.76
C PHE A 74 1.07 -2.12 -6.46
N ASP A 75 2.12 -1.38 -6.16
CA ASP A 75 3.47 -1.89 -6.34
C ASP A 75 3.77 -3.03 -5.35
N ILE A 76 4.82 -3.81 -5.62
CA ILE A 76 5.23 -4.91 -4.74
C ILE A 76 6.29 -4.42 -3.77
N ASP A 77 7.43 -3.99 -4.30
CA ASP A 77 8.69 -3.91 -3.56
C ASP A 77 8.71 -2.68 -2.67
N ARG A 78 8.77 -2.88 -1.34
CA ARG A 78 8.65 -1.79 -0.35
C ARG A 78 7.27 -1.11 -0.35
N THR A 79 6.27 -1.77 -0.93
CA THR A 79 4.85 -1.38 -0.87
C THR A 79 4.04 -2.48 -0.18
N LEU A 80 3.82 -3.62 -0.85
CA LEU A 80 3.24 -4.82 -0.26
C LEU A 80 4.28 -5.65 0.51
N THR A 81 5.55 -5.45 0.21
CA THR A 81 6.68 -6.01 0.97
C THR A 81 7.37 -4.93 1.79
N GLY A 82 8.10 -5.34 2.82
CA GLY A 82 9.06 -4.50 3.53
C GLY A 82 10.49 -4.87 3.13
N ARG A 83 11.48 -4.28 3.81
CA ARG A 83 12.88 -4.71 3.68
C ARG A 83 13.04 -6.20 3.99
N GLN A 84 13.80 -6.88 3.15
CA GLN A 84 14.03 -8.31 3.27
C GLN A 84 14.63 -8.64 4.64
N GLY A 85 14.06 -9.62 5.33
CA GLY A 85 14.42 -10.02 6.69
C GLY A 85 14.05 -9.05 7.83
N ASP A 86 13.56 -7.84 7.53
CA ASP A 86 13.26 -6.83 8.55
C ASP A 86 11.82 -6.91 9.07
N THR A 87 11.65 -7.16 10.37
CA THR A 87 10.33 -7.24 11.00
C THR A 87 9.71 -5.87 11.30
N CYS A 88 10.46 -4.78 11.18
CA CYS A 88 9.97 -3.42 11.41
C CYS A 88 9.22 -3.28 12.75
N GLY A 89 9.91 -3.64 13.84
CA GLY A 89 9.33 -3.62 15.19
C GLY A 89 8.17 -4.61 15.37
N GLY A 90 8.13 -5.68 14.57
CA GLY A 90 7.07 -6.70 14.60
C GLY A 90 5.83 -6.37 13.76
N SER A 91 5.80 -5.24 13.06
CA SER A 91 4.69 -4.89 12.17
C SER A 91 4.66 -5.71 10.88
N ASN A 92 5.84 -6.12 10.41
CA ASN A 92 6.06 -6.91 9.20
C ASN A 92 6.19 -8.41 9.52
N SER A 93 5.93 -9.25 8.51
CA SER A 93 6.07 -10.71 8.62
C SER A 93 7.12 -11.23 7.65
N VAL A 94 8.21 -11.78 8.18
CA VAL A 94 9.18 -12.55 7.39
C VAL A 94 8.53 -13.88 6.97
N VAL A 95 8.70 -14.25 5.71
CA VAL A 95 8.14 -15.47 5.11
C VAL A 95 9.30 -16.41 4.79
N GLY A 96 9.52 -17.39 5.66
CA GLY A 96 10.59 -18.37 5.49
C GLY A 96 10.46 -19.16 4.19
N GLY A 97 11.61 -19.47 3.57
CA GLY A 97 11.69 -20.27 2.34
C GLY A 97 11.31 -19.53 1.06
N VAL A 98 10.86 -18.26 1.13
CA VAL A 98 10.50 -17.47 -0.04
C VAL A 98 11.53 -16.38 -0.28
N TRP A 99 12.14 -16.38 -1.46
CA TRP A 99 13.12 -15.37 -1.87
C TRP A 99 12.44 -14.15 -2.51
N ASP A 100 12.81 -12.97 -2.04
CA ASP A 100 12.49 -11.68 -2.64
C ASP A 100 13.77 -11.12 -3.29
N PRO A 101 13.82 -10.90 -4.63
CA PRO A 101 15.02 -10.44 -5.32
C PRO A 101 15.23 -8.92 -5.26
N ALA A 102 14.30 -8.15 -4.68
CA ALA A 102 14.37 -6.70 -4.76
C ALA A 102 15.55 -6.13 -3.94
N TYR A 103 16.22 -5.11 -4.50
CA TYR A 103 17.23 -4.30 -3.81
C TYR A 103 18.40 -5.09 -3.19
N GLY A 104 18.93 -6.08 -3.91
CA GLY A 104 20.00 -6.97 -3.42
C GLY A 104 19.48 -8.29 -2.86
N GLY A 105 18.18 -8.36 -2.60
CA GLY A 105 17.44 -9.57 -2.28
C GLY A 105 17.61 -10.08 -0.85
N GLY A 106 16.80 -11.09 -0.52
CA GLY A 106 16.77 -11.72 0.80
C GLY A 106 15.51 -12.55 1.01
N THR A 107 15.26 -12.94 2.26
CA THR A 107 13.99 -13.55 2.64
C THR A 107 12.85 -12.55 2.46
N LEU A 108 11.78 -12.97 1.80
CA LEU A 108 10.56 -12.17 1.63
C LEU A 108 10.05 -11.69 2.98
N THR A 109 9.76 -10.40 3.07
CA THR A 109 9.07 -9.80 4.20
C THR A 109 7.81 -9.12 3.69
N LEU A 110 6.64 -9.54 4.17
CA LEU A 110 5.40 -8.80 3.92
C LEU A 110 5.34 -7.56 4.80
N SER A 111 4.96 -6.43 4.21
CA SER A 111 4.68 -5.20 4.95
C SER A 111 3.47 -5.37 5.88
N ALA A 112 3.22 -4.42 6.78
CA ALA A 112 1.99 -4.41 7.56
C ALA A 112 0.72 -4.49 6.68
N LEU A 113 0.72 -3.80 5.53
CA LEU A 113 -0.33 -3.90 4.51
C LEU A 113 -0.38 -5.29 3.87
N GLY A 114 0.77 -5.82 3.43
CA GLY A 114 0.84 -7.16 2.83
C GLY A 114 0.36 -8.26 3.77
N ARG A 115 0.74 -8.19 5.05
CA ARG A 115 0.35 -9.13 6.10
C ARG A 115 -1.15 -9.06 6.41
N ALA A 116 -1.72 -7.87 6.48
CA ALA A 116 -3.15 -7.68 6.72
C ALA A 116 -4.00 -8.08 5.50
N GLY A 117 -3.44 -7.97 4.30
CA GLY A 117 -4.16 -8.14 3.04
C GLY A 117 -4.89 -6.85 2.64
N VAL A 118 -4.87 -6.53 1.34
CA VAL A 118 -5.41 -5.24 0.87
C VAL A 118 -6.93 -5.13 1.02
N SER A 119 -7.62 -6.26 1.25
CA SER A 119 -9.06 -6.30 1.56
C SER A 119 -9.42 -5.69 2.91
N SER A 120 -8.46 -5.52 3.83
CA SER A 120 -8.67 -4.86 5.13
C SER A 120 -8.83 -3.34 5.01
N THR A 121 -8.69 -2.79 3.80
CA THR A 121 -8.81 -1.37 3.47
C THR A 121 -10.09 -1.13 2.66
N PHE A 122 -10.32 0.11 2.19
CA PHE A 122 -11.44 0.35 1.26
C PHE A 122 -11.34 -0.47 -0.04
N CYS A 123 -10.14 -0.93 -0.41
CA CYS A 123 -9.90 -1.77 -1.59
C CYS A 123 -10.55 -3.17 -1.45
N GLY A 124 -11.05 -3.52 -0.27
CA GLY A 124 -11.98 -4.65 -0.08
C GLY A 124 -13.18 -4.62 -1.02
N ALA A 125 -13.65 -3.43 -1.41
CA ALA A 125 -14.78 -3.28 -2.34
C ALA A 125 -14.36 -3.04 -3.81
N CYS A 126 -13.07 -2.90 -4.11
CA CYS A 126 -12.58 -2.55 -5.45
C CYS A 126 -12.11 -3.78 -6.25
N LYS A 127 -12.00 -3.61 -7.57
CA LYS A 127 -11.12 -4.47 -8.38
C LYS A 127 -9.68 -4.24 -7.93
N LEU A 128 -8.85 -5.27 -8.07
CA LEU A 128 -7.45 -5.25 -7.62
C LEU A 128 -6.50 -5.47 -8.80
N GLY A 129 -5.28 -5.00 -8.65
CA GLY A 129 -4.19 -5.28 -9.57
C GLY A 129 -2.84 -4.94 -8.95
N VAL A 130 -1.78 -5.32 -9.66
CA VAL A 130 -0.39 -5.07 -9.27
C VAL A 130 0.35 -4.45 -10.44
N ILE A 131 1.22 -3.47 -10.16
CA ILE A 131 2.14 -2.89 -11.13
C ILE A 131 3.53 -2.82 -10.49
N SER A 132 4.38 -3.78 -10.85
CA SER A 132 5.77 -3.85 -10.42
C SER A 132 6.71 -3.41 -11.55
N ALA A 133 7.73 -2.61 -11.20
CA ALA A 133 8.84 -2.34 -12.11
C ALA A 133 9.79 -3.54 -12.22
N GLY A 134 10.03 -4.22 -11.10
CA GLY A 134 10.80 -5.46 -11.05
C GLY A 134 9.99 -6.67 -11.53
N SER A 135 10.62 -7.83 -11.42
CA SER A 135 10.01 -9.12 -11.77
C SER A 135 8.90 -9.57 -10.81
N GLY A 136 8.77 -8.95 -9.63
CA GLY A 136 7.85 -9.39 -8.57
C GLY A 136 8.21 -10.75 -7.97
N GLY A 137 9.46 -11.20 -8.15
CA GLY A 137 9.96 -12.46 -7.63
C GLY A 137 9.57 -13.71 -8.44
N GLY A 138 9.91 -14.87 -7.86
CA GLY A 138 9.59 -16.20 -8.39
C GLY A 138 8.17 -16.66 -8.07
N GLY A 139 7.85 -17.91 -8.41
CA GLY A 139 6.51 -18.49 -8.26
C GLY A 139 5.94 -18.38 -6.84
N ASP A 140 6.75 -18.65 -5.82
CA ASP A 140 6.30 -18.64 -4.42
C ASP A 140 5.95 -17.23 -3.93
N MET A 141 6.80 -16.24 -4.23
CA MET A 141 6.54 -14.83 -3.88
C MET A 141 5.28 -14.35 -4.61
N ARG A 142 5.17 -14.62 -5.91
CA ARG A 142 4.00 -14.28 -6.72
C ARG A 142 2.73 -14.95 -6.19
N GLY A 143 2.81 -16.21 -5.76
CA GLY A 143 1.72 -16.93 -5.11
C GLY A 143 1.30 -16.29 -3.80
N ARG A 144 2.26 -15.83 -2.99
CA ARG A 144 1.99 -15.12 -1.73
C ARG A 144 1.29 -13.78 -1.99
N ILE A 145 1.71 -13.04 -3.01
CA ILE A 145 1.06 -11.78 -3.40
C ILE A 145 -0.36 -12.04 -3.94
N CYS A 146 -0.52 -12.86 -4.98
CA CYS A 146 -1.82 -13.01 -5.63
C CYS A 146 -2.84 -13.74 -4.74
N GLY A 147 -2.44 -14.81 -4.06
CA GLY A 147 -3.33 -15.63 -3.23
C GLY A 147 -3.47 -15.10 -1.80
N GLY A 148 -2.36 -14.71 -1.17
CA GLY A 148 -2.36 -14.21 0.21
C GLY A 148 -2.78 -12.75 0.29
N VAL A 149 -1.99 -11.85 -0.30
CA VAL A 149 -2.19 -10.40 -0.14
C VAL A 149 -3.44 -9.89 -0.85
N LEU A 150 -3.72 -10.39 -2.07
CA LEU A 150 -4.89 -9.99 -2.86
C LEU A 150 -6.10 -10.93 -2.70
N GLY A 151 -5.95 -12.05 -1.99
CA GLY A 151 -7.03 -13.02 -1.77
C GLY A 151 -7.52 -13.72 -3.05
N GLY A 152 -6.68 -13.81 -4.09
CA GLY A 152 -7.04 -14.40 -5.40
C GLY A 152 -7.97 -13.56 -6.27
N ARG A 153 -8.43 -12.39 -5.79
CA ARG A 153 -9.49 -11.59 -6.42
C ARG A 153 -9.10 -10.94 -7.75
N ALA A 154 -7.80 -10.83 -8.02
CA ALA A 154 -7.24 -10.36 -9.28
C ALA A 154 -6.81 -11.52 -10.22
N GLY A 155 -7.03 -12.78 -9.81
CA GLY A 155 -6.37 -13.95 -10.40
C GLY A 155 -4.90 -14.06 -9.98
N CYS A 156 -4.20 -15.05 -10.54
CA CYS A 156 -2.77 -15.30 -10.32
C CYS A 156 -1.96 -15.38 -11.62
N SER A 157 -2.56 -14.99 -12.75
CA SER A 157 -1.85 -14.83 -14.02
C SER A 157 -1.08 -13.51 -14.01
N TRP A 158 0.19 -13.56 -14.42
CA TRP A 158 1.07 -12.40 -14.50
C TRP A 158 1.36 -12.07 -15.95
N SER A 159 1.45 -10.79 -16.26
CA SER A 159 1.74 -10.29 -17.61
C SER A 159 2.81 -9.20 -17.59
N GLY A 160 3.40 -8.92 -18.75
CA GLY A 160 4.22 -7.72 -18.94
C GLY A 160 3.39 -6.44 -19.08
N PRO A 161 4.02 -5.31 -19.44
CA PRO A 161 3.37 -4.00 -19.56
C PRO A 161 2.17 -3.93 -20.51
N GLY A 162 2.00 -4.89 -21.42
CA GLY A 162 0.83 -5.01 -22.31
C GLY A 162 -0.48 -5.38 -21.61
N ALA A 163 -0.46 -5.69 -20.31
CA ALA A 163 -1.66 -5.85 -19.46
C ALA A 163 -2.67 -6.92 -19.94
N SER A 164 -2.20 -8.12 -20.30
CA SER A 164 -3.09 -9.26 -20.57
C SER A 164 -3.69 -9.87 -19.29
N SER A 165 -3.28 -9.39 -18.11
CA SER A 165 -3.82 -9.68 -16.79
C SER A 165 -3.73 -8.44 -15.87
N PRO A 166 -4.44 -8.43 -14.72
CA PRO A 166 -4.32 -7.35 -13.73
C PRO A 166 -2.99 -7.33 -12.94
N LEU A 167 -2.13 -8.34 -13.09
CA LEU A 167 -0.86 -8.43 -12.38
C LEU A 167 0.28 -8.17 -13.37
N ILE A 168 0.83 -6.96 -13.33
CA ILE A 168 1.86 -6.49 -14.25
C ILE A 168 3.23 -6.46 -13.56
N VAL A 169 4.23 -7.00 -14.26
CA VAL A 169 5.66 -6.88 -13.93
C VAL A 169 6.42 -6.23 -15.08
N GLY A 170 7.62 -5.72 -14.81
CA GLY A 170 8.45 -5.06 -15.82
C GLY A 170 7.92 -3.68 -16.26
N CYS A 171 7.00 -3.08 -15.50
CA CYS A 171 6.47 -1.76 -15.81
C CYS A 171 7.30 -0.67 -15.14
N HIS A 172 8.19 -0.03 -15.90
CA HIS A 172 9.07 1.02 -15.41
C HIS A 172 8.31 2.11 -14.63
N ASP A 173 8.94 2.66 -13.58
CA ASP A 173 8.33 3.63 -12.64
C ASP A 173 7.65 4.79 -13.40
N SER A 174 8.33 5.39 -14.38
CA SER A 174 7.80 6.50 -15.20
C SER A 174 6.62 6.13 -16.11
N HIS A 175 6.27 4.85 -16.24
CA HIS A 175 5.21 4.35 -17.12
C HIS A 175 4.07 3.66 -16.37
N LYS A 176 4.07 3.67 -15.04
CA LYS A 176 3.04 2.97 -14.25
C LYS A 176 1.62 3.45 -14.54
N ALA A 177 1.42 4.72 -14.84
CA ALA A 177 0.11 5.21 -15.30
C ALA A 177 -0.36 4.56 -16.62
N ALA A 178 0.54 4.26 -17.55
CA ALA A 178 0.19 3.56 -18.79
C ALA A 178 -0.20 2.09 -18.52
N CYS A 179 0.53 1.40 -17.62
CA CYS A 179 0.16 0.05 -17.18
C CYS A 179 -1.18 0.03 -16.44
N ALA A 180 -1.44 1.01 -15.57
CA ALA A 180 -2.73 1.20 -14.91
C ALA A 180 -3.86 1.41 -15.91
N HIS A 181 -3.61 2.18 -16.97
CA HIS A 181 -4.55 2.31 -18.08
C HIS A 181 -4.87 0.96 -18.73
N GLY A 182 -3.86 0.13 -18.98
CA GLY A 182 -4.00 -1.23 -19.52
C GLY A 182 -4.86 -2.13 -18.64
N ILE A 183 -4.60 -2.17 -17.32
CA ILE A 183 -5.41 -2.97 -16.38
C ILE A 183 -6.87 -2.50 -16.35
N ARG A 184 -7.09 -1.18 -16.32
CA ARG A 184 -8.45 -0.60 -16.39
C ARG A 184 -9.16 -1.05 -17.67
N ALA A 185 -8.46 -1.03 -18.81
CA ALA A 185 -9.00 -1.52 -20.08
C ALA A 185 -9.29 -3.02 -20.03
N TRP A 186 -8.42 -3.83 -19.44
CA TRP A 186 -8.61 -5.27 -19.26
C TRP A 186 -9.91 -5.59 -18.50
N TYR A 187 -10.19 -4.87 -17.41
CA TYR A 187 -11.44 -5.00 -16.66
C TYR A 187 -12.65 -4.53 -17.47
N LYS A 188 -12.49 -3.45 -18.25
CA LYS A 188 -13.56 -2.95 -19.14
C LYS A 188 -13.97 -4.01 -20.17
N HIS A 189 -13.02 -4.70 -20.79
CA HIS A 189 -13.30 -5.77 -21.75
C HIS A 189 -14.01 -6.98 -21.11
N ARG A 190 -13.97 -7.09 -19.78
CA ARG A 190 -14.68 -8.12 -18.99
C ARG A 190 -15.94 -7.57 -18.31
N GLY A 191 -16.51 -6.51 -18.85
CA GLY A 191 -17.79 -5.96 -18.42
C GLY A 191 -17.74 -5.06 -17.19
N THR A 192 -16.56 -4.74 -16.65
CA THR A 192 -16.43 -3.80 -15.52
C THR A 192 -15.87 -2.46 -16.01
N TYR A 193 -16.74 -1.48 -16.21
CA TYR A 193 -16.30 -0.11 -16.44
C TYR A 193 -15.84 0.54 -15.12
N ILE A 194 -14.65 1.15 -15.14
CA ILE A 194 -14.05 1.87 -14.01
C ILE A 194 -13.62 3.24 -14.55
N PRO A 195 -14.18 4.35 -14.06
CA PRO A 195 -13.74 5.68 -14.47
C PRO A 195 -12.31 5.93 -13.98
N ARG A 196 -11.55 6.74 -14.72
CA ARG A 196 -10.15 7.05 -14.37
C ARG A 196 -10.05 7.63 -12.96
N SER A 197 -10.99 8.49 -12.58
CA SER A 197 -11.09 9.07 -11.23
C SER A 197 -11.28 8.07 -10.10
N ASN A 198 -11.65 6.82 -10.39
CA ASN A 198 -11.81 5.74 -9.40
C ASN A 198 -10.69 4.69 -9.49
N VAL A 199 -9.57 5.03 -10.14
CA VAL A 199 -8.33 4.25 -10.10
C VAL A 199 -7.39 4.87 -9.07
N PHE A 200 -6.89 4.05 -8.15
CA PHE A 200 -5.99 4.45 -7.08
C PHE A 200 -4.74 3.56 -7.11
N HIS A 201 -3.58 4.15 -7.38
CA HIS A 201 -2.28 3.48 -7.34
C HIS A 201 -1.55 3.78 -6.04
N PHE A 202 -0.94 2.76 -5.44
CA PHE A 202 -0.18 2.87 -4.21
C PHE A 202 1.23 2.34 -4.44
N ASP A 203 2.22 3.15 -4.09
CA ASP A 203 3.63 2.89 -4.40
C ASP A 203 4.52 3.51 -3.34
N ASP A 204 5.71 2.99 -3.11
CA ASP A 204 6.66 3.58 -2.17
C ASP A 204 7.51 4.68 -2.80
N LYS A 205 7.62 4.70 -4.13
CA LYS A 205 8.50 5.60 -4.89
C LYS A 205 7.75 6.80 -5.46
N ALA A 206 8.37 7.97 -5.29
CA ALA A 206 7.87 9.21 -5.86
C ALA A 206 7.79 9.16 -7.40
N SER A 207 8.80 8.63 -8.10
CA SER A 207 8.82 8.53 -9.57
C SER A 207 7.63 7.76 -10.13
N SER A 208 7.28 6.64 -9.49
CA SER A 208 6.10 5.84 -9.82
C SER A 208 4.81 6.64 -9.68
N VAL A 209 4.66 7.35 -8.57
CA VAL A 209 3.48 8.16 -8.24
C VAL A 209 3.36 9.36 -9.19
N SER A 210 4.47 10.04 -9.46
CA SER A 210 4.52 11.18 -10.39
C SER A 210 4.13 10.80 -11.81
N SER A 211 4.28 9.53 -12.24
CA SER A 211 3.84 9.08 -13.56
C SER A 211 2.33 9.27 -13.79
N PHE A 212 1.54 9.44 -12.72
CA PHE A 212 0.09 9.64 -12.79
C PHE A 212 -0.35 11.10 -12.99
N HIS A 213 0.56 12.08 -12.98
CA HIS A 213 0.22 13.46 -13.28
C HIS A 213 -0.43 13.60 -14.67
N GLY A 214 -1.49 14.40 -14.76
CA GLY A 214 -2.25 14.60 -16.01
C GLY A 214 -3.04 13.37 -16.47
N SER A 215 -2.92 12.23 -15.79
CA SER A 215 -3.62 11.00 -16.18
C SER A 215 -5.10 11.00 -15.78
N GLY A 216 -5.55 11.86 -14.87
CA GLY A 216 -6.91 11.80 -14.32
C GLY A 216 -7.21 10.53 -13.50
N MET A 217 -6.18 9.74 -13.18
CA MET A 217 -6.19 8.68 -12.17
C MET A 217 -5.45 9.18 -10.92
N ASN A 218 -5.59 8.46 -9.81
CA ASN A 218 -5.02 8.86 -8.53
C ASN A 218 -3.81 7.99 -8.19
N ALA A 219 -2.83 8.58 -7.53
CA ALA A 219 -1.67 7.85 -7.01
C ALA A 219 -1.23 8.43 -5.67
N ILE A 220 -0.89 7.56 -4.72
CA ILE A 220 -0.48 7.95 -3.39
C ILE A 220 0.83 7.22 -3.07
N GLN A 221 1.84 8.00 -2.70
CA GLN A 221 3.06 7.46 -2.15
C GLN A 221 2.79 6.97 -0.73
N ILE A 222 3.18 5.73 -0.43
CA ILE A 222 3.02 5.09 0.87
C ILE A 222 4.37 4.60 1.41
N SER A 223 4.36 3.96 2.57
CA SER A 223 5.59 3.71 3.34
C SER A 223 6.27 5.03 3.69
N CYS A 224 5.52 6.07 4.06
CA CYS A 224 6.06 7.41 4.31
C CYS A 224 6.87 7.48 5.62
N SER A 225 6.39 6.81 6.67
CA SER A 225 7.00 6.87 8.01
C SER A 225 8.28 6.04 8.13
N SER A 226 8.56 5.17 7.16
CA SER A 226 9.79 4.38 7.10
C SER A 226 10.42 4.54 5.73
N ARG A 227 11.46 5.36 5.62
CA ARG A 227 12.18 5.63 4.37
C ARG A 227 13.58 5.05 4.42
N SER A 228 14.05 4.58 3.29
CA SER A 228 15.42 4.14 3.04
C SER A 228 15.93 4.89 1.82
N GLY A 229 16.26 6.17 2.00
CA GLY A 229 16.50 7.09 0.88
C GLY A 229 15.20 7.37 0.12
N HIS A 230 15.21 7.15 -1.20
CA HIS A 230 14.07 7.45 -2.07
C HIS A 230 12.99 6.34 -2.10
N THR A 231 13.17 5.24 -1.37
CA THR A 231 12.25 4.10 -1.28
C THR A 231 11.71 3.89 0.14
N GLY A 232 10.65 3.10 0.27
CA GLY A 232 10.11 2.64 1.53
C GLY A 232 11.07 1.69 2.27
N GLY A 233 11.04 1.76 3.59
CA GLY A 233 11.75 0.84 4.48
C GLY A 233 10.89 -0.36 4.81
N CYS A 234 9.85 -0.15 5.63
CA CYS A 234 8.97 -1.19 6.15
C CYS A 234 7.81 -1.54 5.24
N GLY A 235 7.59 -0.76 4.19
CA GLY A 235 6.45 -0.93 3.32
C GLY A 235 5.19 -0.27 3.84
N GLY A 236 4.12 -0.42 3.07
CA GLY A 236 2.85 0.22 3.34
C GLY A 236 2.17 -0.31 4.59
N THR A 237 1.32 0.53 5.17
CA THR A 237 0.37 0.18 6.22
C THR A 237 -1.07 0.27 5.69
N PRO A 238 -2.03 -0.46 6.29
CA PRO A 238 -3.44 -0.31 5.90
C PRO A 238 -3.97 1.12 6.02
N GLY A 239 -3.46 1.92 6.96
CA GLY A 239 -3.88 3.30 7.18
C GLY A 239 -3.46 4.28 6.09
N GLU A 240 -2.44 3.95 5.30
CA GLU A 240 -1.99 4.78 4.16
C GLU A 240 -2.87 4.56 2.91
N VAL A 241 -3.58 3.43 2.82
CA VAL A 241 -4.45 3.08 1.70
C VAL A 241 -5.77 3.84 1.83
N SER A 242 -5.85 5.00 1.17
CA SER A 242 -6.97 5.93 1.24
C SER A 242 -7.54 6.29 -0.13
N ARG A 243 -8.82 6.70 -0.18
CA ARG A 243 -9.50 7.17 -1.41
C ARG A 243 -9.17 8.63 -1.74
N LYS A 244 -7.93 9.08 -1.55
CA LYS A 244 -7.55 10.46 -1.89
C LYS A 244 -7.45 10.60 -3.42
N HIS A 245 -8.06 11.66 -3.95
CA HIS A 245 -8.00 11.98 -5.37
C HIS A 245 -6.78 12.85 -5.68
N GLY A 246 -6.18 12.66 -6.85
CA GLY A 246 -4.95 13.34 -7.28
C GLY A 246 -3.68 12.51 -7.03
N VAL A 247 -2.53 13.18 -7.18
CA VAL A 247 -1.20 12.59 -7.01
C VAL A 247 -0.60 13.14 -5.71
N HIS A 248 -0.30 12.26 -4.76
CA HIS A 248 0.14 12.63 -3.41
C HIS A 248 1.47 11.96 -3.09
N HIS A 249 2.45 12.77 -2.70
CA HIS A 249 3.74 12.30 -2.22
C HIS A 249 3.77 12.24 -0.68
N CYS A 250 4.73 11.50 -0.15
CA CYS A 250 5.29 11.80 1.15
C CYS A 250 6.10 13.11 1.03
#